data_AF-A0A7S3T4B5-F1
#
_entry.id   AF-A0A7S3T4B5-F1
#
_cell.length_a   1.000
_cell.length_b   1.000
_cell.length_c   1.000
_cell.angle_alpha   90.00
_cell.angle_beta   90.00
_cell.angle_gamma   90.00
#
_symmetry.space_group_name_H-M   'P 1'
#
loop_
_entity.id
_entity.type
_entity.pdbx_description
1 polymer ?
#
loop_
_entity_poly.entity_id
_entity_poly.type
_entity_poly.pdbx_seq_one_letter_code
_entity_poly.pdbx_strand_id
1 'polypeptide(L)'
;ITVEMAETSLPPQWTDSAEQAREDIKNIRQKLVQLTKAQQKRLLKVFGDDGAPDKDVEAVSGQISSLVRQCEQTIHQVKTRGADRDRTEKEVQCRQNVQKSLATQLQTLSQSFRQSQKDYLHK
;
A
#
# COMPACT_ATOMS: atom_id res chain seq x y z
N ILE A 1 47.35 -7.48 -17.02
CA ILE A 1 46.25 -6.51 -17.26
C ILE A 1 45.07 -7.05 -16.48
N THR A 2 44.84 -6.47 -15.30
CA THR A 2 43.77 -6.87 -14.38
C THR A 2 42.44 -6.55 -15.07
N VAL A 3 41.63 -7.58 -15.27
CA VAL A 3 40.29 -7.43 -15.84
C VAL A 3 39.46 -6.65 -14.83
N GLU A 4 39.17 -5.39 -15.14
CA GLU A 4 38.15 -4.61 -14.45
C GLU A 4 36.81 -5.32 -14.68
N MET A 5 36.48 -6.20 -13.74
CA MET A 5 35.14 -6.74 -13.60
C MET A 5 34.25 -5.56 -13.25
N ALA A 6 33.58 -5.02 -14.27
CA ALA A 6 32.44 -4.14 -14.06
C ALA A 6 31.52 -4.86 -13.08
N GLU A 7 31.50 -4.39 -11.84
CA GLU A 7 30.51 -4.80 -10.85
C GLU A 7 29.15 -4.40 -11.43
N THR A 8 28.52 -5.30 -12.17
CA THR A 8 27.07 -5.26 -12.41
C THR A 8 26.42 -5.51 -11.06
N SER A 9 26.46 -4.48 -10.22
CA SER A 9 25.95 -4.46 -8.87
C SER A 9 24.45 -4.74 -8.96
N LEU A 10 24.05 -5.92 -8.50
CA LEU A 10 22.65 -6.26 -8.30
C LEU A 10 21.97 -5.11 -7.54
N PRO A 11 20.73 -4.74 -7.88
CA PRO A 11 20.02 -3.69 -7.17
C PRO A 11 20.01 -4.00 -5.67
N PRO A 12 20.05 -2.98 -4.80
CA PRO A 12 20.00 -3.20 -3.36
C PRO A 12 18.83 -4.09 -2.97
N GLN A 13 19.03 -4.96 -1.97
CA GLN A 13 18.01 -5.94 -1.56
C GLN A 13 16.69 -5.30 -1.08
N TRP A 14 16.72 -4.03 -0.66
CA TRP A 14 15.52 -3.29 -0.30
C TRP A 14 14.67 -2.89 -1.52
N THR A 15 15.24 -2.91 -2.73
CA THR A 15 14.57 -2.49 -3.97
C THR A 15 13.42 -3.43 -4.33
N ASP A 16 13.56 -4.74 -4.12
CA ASP A 16 12.45 -5.69 -4.33
C ASP A 16 11.28 -5.43 -3.37
N SER A 17 11.58 -5.16 -2.10
CA SER A 17 10.56 -4.75 -1.12
C SER A 17 9.92 -3.42 -1.48
N ALA A 18 10.69 -2.47 -2.03
CA ALA A 18 10.15 -1.19 -2.47
C ALA A 18 9.20 -1.37 -3.66
N GLU A 19 9.52 -2.26 -4.61
CA GLU A 19 8.65 -2.56 -5.74
C GLU A 19 7.36 -3.26 -5.27
N GLN A 20 7.48 -4.25 -4.37
CA GLN A 20 6.31 -4.90 -3.79
C GLN A 20 5.40 -3.89 -3.06
N ALA A 21 5.97 -2.95 -2.30
CA ALA A 21 5.19 -1.90 -1.64
C ALA A 21 4.49 -0.97 -2.64
N ARG A 22 5.09 -0.69 -3.79
CA ARG A 22 4.45 0.11 -4.86
C ARG A 22 3.26 -0.62 -5.46
N GLU A 23 3.38 -1.93 -5.69
CA GLU A 23 2.27 -2.74 -6.19
C GLU A 23 1.16 -2.87 -5.14
N ASP A 24 1.50 -3.06 -3.85
CA ASP A 24 0.54 -3.06 -2.74
C ASP A 24 -0.24 -1.73 -2.68
N ILE A 25 0.44 -0.57 -2.79
CA ILE A 25 -0.17 0.76 -2.85
C ILE A 25 -1.13 0.89 -4.04
N LYS A 26 -0.74 0.39 -5.21
CA LYS A 26 -1.58 0.41 -6.42
C LYS A 26 -2.83 -0.46 -6.24
N ASN A 27 -2.68 -1.65 -5.63
CA ASN A 27 -3.79 -2.54 -5.31
C ASN A 27 -4.76 -1.90 -4.31
N ILE A 28 -4.25 -1.23 -3.28
CA ILE A 28 -5.08 -0.48 -2.31
C ILE A 28 -5.88 0.61 -3.02
N ARG A 29 -5.26 1.39 -3.92
CA ARG A 29 -5.96 2.42 -4.71
C ARG A 29 -7.09 1.83 -5.54
N GLN A 30 -6.84 0.73 -6.24
CA GLN A 30 -7.87 0.05 -7.03
C GLN A 30 -9.02 -0.47 -6.17
N LYS A 31 -8.71 -1.04 -5.00
CA LYS A 31 -9.72 -1.53 -4.05
C LYS A 31 -10.54 -0.40 -3.43
N LEU A 32 -9.94 0.77 -3.18
CA LEU A 32 -10.69 1.95 -2.75
C LEU A 32 -11.73 2.40 -3.78
N VAL A 33 -11.39 2.37 -5.07
CA VAL A 33 -12.36 2.65 -6.14
C VAL A 33 -13.49 1.61 -6.16
N GLN A 34 -13.17 0.33 -5.95
CA GLN A 34 -14.18 -0.74 -5.85
C GLN A 34 -15.09 -0.53 -4.63
N LEU A 35 -14.52 -0.10 -3.51
CA LEU A 35 -15.27 0.20 -2.29
C LEU A 35 -16.29 1.31 -2.54
N THR A 36 -15.87 2.44 -3.11
CA THR A 36 -16.78 3.56 -3.39
C THR A 36 -17.92 3.13 -4.31
N LYS A 37 -17.66 2.30 -5.33
CA LYS A 37 -18.70 1.76 -6.21
C LYS A 37 -19.68 0.84 -5.47
N ALA A 38 -19.17 -0.03 -4.60
CA ALA A 38 -20.00 -0.92 -3.79
C ALA A 38 -20.90 -0.12 -2.84
N GLN A 39 -20.34 0.89 -2.16
CA GLN A 39 -21.07 1.82 -1.29
C GLN A 39 -22.17 2.57 -2.04
N GLN A 40 -21.88 3.13 -3.23
CA GLN A 40 -22.88 3.81 -4.06
C GLN A 40 -24.01 2.88 -4.50
N LYS A 41 -23.67 1.68 -5.01
CA LYS A 41 -24.65 0.66 -5.41
C LYS A 41 -25.55 0.28 -4.23
N ARG A 42 -24.97 0.21 -3.04
CA ARG A 42 -25.68 -0.12 -1.81
C ARG A 42 -26.65 0.98 -1.41
N LEU A 43 -26.21 2.24 -1.37
CA LEU A 43 -27.09 3.39 -1.11
C LEU A 43 -28.28 3.43 -2.07
N LEU A 44 -28.09 3.12 -3.36
CA LEU A 44 -29.17 3.07 -4.34
C LEU A 44 -30.17 1.92 -4.09
N LYS A 45 -29.72 0.78 -3.54
CA LYS A 45 -30.57 -0.39 -3.26
C LYS A 45 -31.38 -0.27 -1.97
N VAL A 46 -30.87 0.46 -0.97
CA VAL A 46 -31.58 0.69 0.29
C VAL A 46 -32.93 1.39 0.05
N PHE A 47 -33.10 2.13 -1.05
CA PHE A 47 -34.38 2.74 -1.42
C PHE A 47 -35.43 1.74 -1.97
N GLY A 48 -35.11 0.45 -2.16
CA GLY A 48 -36.01 -0.52 -2.80
C GLY A 48 -36.11 -1.91 -2.16
N ASP A 49 -35.21 -2.30 -1.25
CA ASP A 49 -35.25 -3.59 -0.55
C ASP A 49 -34.54 -3.48 0.82
N ASP A 50 -35.28 -3.75 1.90
CA ASP A 50 -34.98 -3.28 3.26
C ASP A 50 -34.02 -4.20 4.07
N GLY A 51 -33.39 -5.22 3.47
CA GLY A 51 -32.82 -6.29 4.32
C GLY A 51 -31.57 -7.04 3.85
N ALA A 52 -31.09 -6.89 2.61
CA ALA A 52 -29.89 -7.61 2.21
C ALA A 52 -28.69 -7.12 3.06
N PRO A 53 -27.80 -7.97 3.62
CA PRO A 53 -26.63 -7.50 4.39
C PRO A 53 -25.56 -6.86 3.51
N ASP A 54 -24.75 -5.97 4.09
CA ASP A 54 -23.71 -5.17 3.42
C ASP A 54 -22.43 -5.96 3.08
N LYS A 55 -22.59 -7.24 2.73
CA LYS A 55 -21.52 -8.22 2.61
C LYS A 55 -20.45 -7.81 1.59
N ASP A 56 -20.86 -7.15 0.50
CA ASP A 56 -19.93 -6.69 -0.54
C ASP A 56 -19.03 -5.55 -0.05
N VAL A 57 -19.59 -4.55 0.64
CA VAL A 57 -18.82 -3.43 1.21
C VAL A 57 -17.91 -3.95 2.31
N GLU A 58 -18.43 -4.82 3.20
CA GLU A 58 -17.65 -5.41 4.29
C GLU A 58 -16.49 -6.26 3.76
N ALA A 59 -16.73 -7.10 2.75
CA ALA A 59 -15.70 -7.92 2.12
C ALA A 59 -14.59 -7.07 1.49
N VAL A 60 -14.95 -6.02 0.73
CA VAL A 60 -13.94 -5.12 0.12
C VAL A 60 -13.18 -4.33 1.20
N SER A 61 -13.86 -3.91 2.26
CA SER A 61 -13.24 -3.19 3.39
C SER A 61 -12.24 -4.06 4.16
N GLY A 62 -12.59 -5.33 4.38
CA GLY A 62 -11.68 -6.32 4.97
C GLY A 62 -10.44 -6.55 4.12
N GLN A 63 -10.61 -6.67 2.80
CA GLN A 63 -9.49 -6.80 1.86
C GLN A 63 -8.57 -5.58 1.89
N ILE A 64 -9.11 -4.36 1.88
CA ILE A 64 -8.31 -3.13 2.00
C ILE A 64 -7.52 -3.13 3.31
N SER A 65 -8.16 -3.47 4.43
CA SER A 65 -7.50 -3.50 5.74
C SER A 65 -6.35 -4.51 5.79
N SER A 66 -6.51 -5.66 5.14
CA SER A 66 -5.44 -6.65 5.01
C SER A 66 -4.28 -6.14 4.16
N LEU A 67 -4.58 -5.54 3.00
CA LEU A 67 -3.58 -4.98 2.10
C LEU A 67 -2.79 -3.83 2.74
N VAL A 68 -3.44 -2.97 3.52
CA VAL A 68 -2.76 -1.90 4.26
C VAL A 68 -1.75 -2.49 5.25
N ARG A 69 -2.14 -3.47 6.06
CA ARG A 69 -1.23 -4.13 7.02
C ARG A 69 -0.07 -4.83 6.32
N GLN A 70 -0.33 -5.51 5.21
CA GLN A 70 0.71 -6.12 4.39
C GLN A 70 1.68 -5.07 3.85
N CYS A 71 1.17 -3.97 3.30
CA CYS A 71 1.99 -2.89 2.77
C CYS A 71 2.83 -2.22 3.87
N GLU A 72 2.30 -2.04 5.08
CA GLU A 72 3.06 -1.54 6.25
C GLU A 72 4.25 -2.45 6.56
N GLN A 73 4.05 -3.77 6.54
CA GLN A 73 5.12 -4.74 6.75
C GLN A 73 6.16 -4.70 5.63
N THR A 74 5.73 -4.61 4.37
CA THR A 74 6.62 -4.49 3.21
C THR A 74 7.47 -3.21 3.28
N ILE A 75 6.86 -2.07 3.63
CA ILE A 75 7.58 -0.80 3.83
C ILE A 75 8.57 -0.89 4.99
N HIS A 76 8.22 -1.60 6.06
CA HIS A 76 9.18 -1.86 7.15
C HIS A 76 10.38 -2.67 6.66
N GLN A 77 10.16 -3.66 5.78
CA GLN A 77 11.25 -4.43 5.17
C GLN A 77 12.16 -3.56 4.28
N VAL A 78 11.64 -2.52 3.63
CA VAL A 78 12.48 -1.53 2.91
C VAL A 78 13.47 -0.86 3.86
N LYS A 79 13.14 -0.67 5.14
CA LYS A 79 14.07 -0.09 6.13
C LYS A 79 15.15 -1.07 6.58
N THR A 80 14.80 -2.34 6.73
CA THR A 80 15.63 -3.33 7.45
C THR A 80 16.43 -4.25 6.53
N ARG A 81 15.93 -4.57 5.33
CA ARG A 81 16.62 -5.46 4.38
C ARG A 81 17.85 -4.78 3.79
N GLY A 82 19.01 -5.43 3.92
CA GLY A 82 20.28 -4.93 3.41
C GLY A 82 20.77 -3.67 4.11
N ALA A 83 20.29 -3.37 5.33
CA ALA A 83 20.73 -2.22 6.12
C ALA A 83 22.23 -2.26 6.46
N ASP A 84 22.77 -3.46 6.64
CA ASP A 84 24.19 -3.75 6.86
C ASP A 84 25.04 -3.60 5.59
N ARG A 85 24.42 -3.53 4.40
CA ARG A 85 25.11 -3.54 3.10
C ARG A 85 25.27 -2.17 2.46
N ASP A 86 24.68 -1.12 3.03
CA ASP A 86 24.96 0.24 2.55
C ASP A 86 26.42 0.58 2.84
N ARG A 87 27.14 1.00 1.80
CA ARG A 87 28.56 1.34 1.91
C ARG A 87 28.76 2.83 2.15
N THR A 88 27.75 3.64 1.82
CA THR A 88 27.81 5.11 1.88
C THR A 88 26.58 5.73 2.54
N GLU A 89 26.76 6.90 3.17
CA GLU A 89 25.66 7.70 3.72
C GLU A 89 24.58 8.01 2.66
N LYS A 90 24.98 8.20 1.40
CA LYS A 90 24.04 8.46 0.29
C LYS A 90 23.12 7.27 0.01
N GLU A 91 23.62 6.04 0.10
CA GLU A 91 22.80 4.83 -0.07
C GLU A 91 21.80 4.67 1.08
N VAL A 92 22.25 4.91 2.33
CA VAL A 92 21.39 4.93 3.51
C VAL A 92 20.27 5.96 3.33
N GLN A 93 20.62 7.19 2.93
CA GLN A 93 19.67 8.27 2.70
C GLN A 93 18.68 7.94 1.57
N CYS A 94 19.16 7.36 0.47
CA CYS A 94 18.31 6.92 -0.64
C CYS A 94 17.23 5.95 -0.16
N ARG A 95 17.62 4.90 0.58
CA ARG A 95 16.67 3.93 1.13
C ARG A 95 15.67 4.57 2.08
N GLN A 96 16.14 5.42 3.01
CA GLN A 96 15.25 6.10 3.96
C GLN A 96 14.26 7.02 3.23
N ASN A 97 14.68 7.72 2.18
CA ASN A 97 13.80 8.58 1.40
C ASN A 97 12.73 7.78 0.65
N VAL A 98 13.09 6.64 0.06
CA VAL A 98 12.14 5.72 -0.58
C VAL A 98 11.14 5.20 0.45
N GLN A 99 11.62 4.71 1.60
CA GLN A 99 10.77 4.22 2.68
C GLN A 99 9.78 5.28 3.17
N LYS A 100 10.25 6.51 3.42
CA LYS A 100 9.41 7.64 3.85
C LYS A 100 8.35 7.97 2.80
N SER A 101 8.73 8.05 1.52
CA SER A 101 7.80 8.32 0.42
C SER A 101 6.69 7.28 0.33
N LEU A 102 7.03 5.99 0.45
CA LEU A 102 6.04 4.91 0.44
C LEU A 102 5.12 4.98 1.68
N ALA A 103 5.69 5.25 2.86
CA ALA A 103 4.91 5.39 4.09
C ALA A 103 3.91 6.56 4.01
N THR A 104 4.33 7.71 3.49
CA THR A 104 3.45 8.86 3.29
C THR A 104 2.31 8.53 2.32
N GLN A 105 2.61 7.86 1.21
CA GLN A 105 1.58 7.42 0.26
C GLN A 105 0.56 6.47 0.90
N LEU A 106 1.04 5.47 1.65
CA LEU A 106 0.17 4.53 2.35
C LEU A 106 -0.69 5.24 3.41
N GLN A 107 -0.11 6.16 4.17
CA GLN A 107 -0.84 6.95 5.16
C GLN A 107 -1.98 7.76 4.50
N THR A 108 -1.73 8.42 3.38
CA THR A 108 -2.78 9.15 2.64
C THR A 108 -3.92 8.22 2.22
N LEU A 109 -3.60 7.03 1.71
CA LEU A 109 -4.62 6.04 1.31
C LEU A 109 -5.41 5.52 2.52
N SER A 110 -4.74 5.23 3.63
CA SER A 110 -5.37 4.81 4.87
C SER A 110 -6.30 5.87 5.46
N GLN A 111 -5.93 7.16 5.37
CA GLN A 111 -6.79 8.27 5.75
C GLN A 111 -8.01 8.38 4.84
N SER A 112 -7.81 8.31 3.51
CA SER A 112 -8.89 8.32 2.53
C SER A 112 -9.87 7.15 2.74
N PHE A 113 -9.36 5.94 3.03
CA PHE A 113 -10.18 4.79 3.38
C PHE A 113 -11.06 5.04 4.59
N ARG A 114 -10.47 5.50 5.71
CA ARG A 114 -11.21 5.78 6.95
C ARG A 114 -12.26 6.86 6.74
N GLN A 115 -11.94 7.90 5.98
CA GLN A 115 -12.89 8.96 5.65
C GLN A 115 -14.06 8.43 4.81
N SER A 116 -13.78 7.67 3.75
CA SER A 116 -14.82 7.07 2.90
C SER A 116 -15.74 6.11 3.66
N GLN A 117 -15.20 5.35 4.63
CA GLN A 117 -15.99 4.49 5.51
C GLN A 117 -16.86 5.29 6.47
N LYS A 118 -16.30 6.32 7.11
CA LYS A 118 -17.05 7.21 8.00
C LYS A 118 -18.20 7.90 7.27
N ASP A 119 -17.92 8.46 6.10
CA ASP A 119 -18.93 9.15 5.28
C ASP A 119 -20.03 8.20 4.82
N TYR A 120 -19.69 6.93 4.55
CA TYR A 120 -20.67 5.90 4.21
C TYR A 120 -21.57 5.52 5.39
N LEU A 121 -21.00 5.34 6.59
CA LEU A 121 -21.76 5.01 7.80
C LEU A 121 -22.64 6.15 8.30
N HIS A 122 -22.39 7.38 7.87
CA HIS A 122 -23.17 8.57 8.24
C HIS A 122 -24.24 8.96 7.21
N LYS A 123 -24.42 8.15 6.16
CA LYS A 123 -25.47 8.35 5.13
C LYS A 123 -26.62 7.39 5.32
#